data_AF-A0A8X6Y7H0-F1
#
_entry.id   AF-A0A8X6Y7H0-F1
#
_cell.length_a   1.000
_cell.length_b   1.000
_cell.length_c   1.000
_cell.angle_alpha   90.00
_cell.angle_beta   90.00
_cell.angle_gamma   90.00
#
_symmetry.space_group_name_H-M   'P 1'
#
loop_
_entity.id
_entity.type
_entity.pdbx_description
1 polymer ?
#
loop_
_entity_poly.entity_id
_entity_poly.type
_entity_poly.pdbx_seq_one_letter_code
_entity_poly.pdbx_strand_id
1 'polypeptide(L)'
;MPSELPDDEEIAPLYDTFESFYKAHSCIGESEDEPEVDDHEENAANKSRESDFSNAGRLHDSTSFIEEDTDDSEENIRVIYIPSRLMEVVSLQHPASVTLCGYVKVTAQLGQVSILGHRLKEGKSVNVFSTESIGWRKVSTLKSTHKSTVEAFDEKLQWLLLNEEEKDVQEFLDNIGSRTIVLILEKALLPLSLQLLELYSPKAILIKNSPHNAEQIVNVTDCSPQPLDLCRNETKNEIIINSDHKLIAKEVIEAILTSVSDNETHRPRILVYGPQRGGKSTLLRYLINTTLNKCKAVYFLDTDPGQTEFTPPGVVSLTKITEPLLGSFQYLI
;
A
#
# COMPACT_ATOMS: atom_id res chain seq x y z
N MET A 1 13.51 -46.99 -32.72
CA MET A 1 14.42 -45.89 -33.11
C MET A 1 13.67 -44.59 -32.88
N PRO A 2 14.19 -43.66 -32.08
CA PRO A 2 13.56 -42.37 -31.86
C PRO A 2 13.89 -41.44 -33.04
N SER A 3 12.88 -40.79 -33.61
CA SER A 3 13.04 -39.71 -34.58
C SER A 3 13.01 -38.37 -33.85
N GLU A 4 13.91 -37.49 -34.26
CA GLU A 4 14.40 -36.29 -33.60
C GLU A 4 13.33 -35.19 -33.35
N LEU A 5 13.56 -34.41 -32.29
CA LEU A 5 12.91 -33.12 -32.02
C LEU A 5 13.36 -32.11 -33.08
N PRO A 6 12.49 -31.18 -33.53
CA PRO A 6 12.90 -30.14 -34.45
C PRO A 6 13.79 -29.11 -33.74
N ASP A 7 14.81 -28.67 -34.47
CA ASP A 7 15.87 -27.75 -34.08
C ASP A 7 15.35 -26.43 -33.49
N ASP A 8 16.10 -25.92 -32.51
CA ASP A 8 15.95 -24.60 -31.91
C ASP A 8 15.96 -23.51 -32.99
N GLU A 9 14.81 -22.89 -33.27
CA GLU A 9 14.77 -21.64 -34.03
C GLU A 9 15.49 -20.56 -33.22
N GLU A 10 16.67 -20.18 -33.70
CA GLU A 10 17.46 -19.05 -33.23
C GLU A 10 16.60 -17.78 -33.33
N ILE A 11 16.04 -17.34 -32.21
CA ILE A 11 15.32 -16.06 -32.12
C ILE A 11 16.37 -14.95 -32.27
N ALA A 12 16.48 -14.40 -33.47
CA ALA A 12 17.32 -13.23 -33.73
C ALA A 12 16.91 -12.09 -32.77
N PRO A 13 17.88 -11.40 -32.14
CA PRO A 13 17.56 -10.28 -31.25
C PRO A 13 16.83 -9.19 -32.03
N LEU A 14 15.73 -8.69 -31.48
CA LEU A 14 14.88 -7.67 -32.10
C LEU A 14 15.62 -6.34 -32.35
N TYR A 15 16.80 -6.14 -31.73
CA TYR A 15 17.69 -4.99 -31.85
C TYR A 15 19.15 -5.43 -31.70
N ASP A 16 19.99 -5.11 -32.68
CA ASP A 16 21.40 -5.54 -32.71
C ASP A 16 22.33 -4.66 -31.85
N THR A 17 21.88 -3.45 -31.47
CA THR A 17 22.65 -2.53 -30.62
C THR A 17 21.77 -1.75 -29.64
N PHE A 18 22.34 -1.35 -28.51
CA PHE A 18 21.65 -0.48 -27.53
C PHE A 18 21.16 0.84 -28.16
N GLU A 19 21.90 1.35 -29.16
CA GLU A 19 21.54 2.55 -29.91
C GLU A 19 20.29 2.34 -30.79
N SER A 20 20.16 1.16 -31.41
CA SER A 20 18.96 0.79 -32.18
C SER A 20 17.72 0.61 -31.29
N PHE A 21 17.90 0.08 -30.08
CA PHE A 21 16.85 0.03 -29.05
C PHE A 21 16.45 1.42 -28.58
N TYR A 22 17.41 2.31 -28.33
CA TYR A 22 17.17 3.67 -27.86
C TYR A 22 16.42 4.50 -28.91
N LYS A 23 16.87 4.50 -30.18
CA LYS A 23 16.20 5.21 -31.29
C LYS A 23 14.76 4.74 -31.52
N ALA A 24 14.49 3.44 -31.33
CA ALA A 24 13.14 2.91 -31.51
C ALA A 24 12.16 3.31 -30.37
N HIS A 25 12.67 3.80 -29.24
CA HIS A 25 11.87 4.06 -28.04
C HIS A 25 12.07 5.46 -27.43
N SER A 26 12.94 6.30 -28.01
CA SER A 26 13.10 7.69 -27.62
C SER A 26 12.11 8.58 -28.39
N CYS A 27 11.00 8.93 -27.76
CA CYS A 27 10.13 10.02 -28.22
C CYS A 27 10.74 11.38 -27.83
N ILE A 28 11.89 11.71 -28.40
CA ILE A 28 12.46 13.06 -28.33
C ILE A 28 12.78 13.44 -29.78
N GLY A 29 12.06 14.42 -30.30
CA GLY A 29 12.29 14.94 -31.65
C GLY A 29 13.70 15.54 -31.74
N GLU A 30 14.43 15.16 -32.78
CA GLU A 30 15.67 15.82 -33.17
C GLU A 30 15.36 17.29 -33.49
N SER A 31 15.80 18.21 -32.64
CA SER A 31 16.07 19.58 -33.05
C SER A 31 17.59 19.74 -33.07
N GLU A 32 18.15 19.68 -34.27
CA GLU A 32 19.47 20.23 -34.56
C GLU A 32 19.45 21.72 -34.21
N ASP A 33 20.30 22.13 -33.26
CA ASP A 33 20.94 23.44 -33.18
C ASP A 33 21.81 23.47 -31.91
N GLU A 34 23.11 23.17 -32.08
CA GLU A 34 24.12 23.55 -31.09
C GLU A 34 24.35 25.07 -31.15
N PRO A 35 24.71 25.69 -30.01
CA PRO A 35 25.87 26.57 -30.09
C PRO A 35 26.88 26.36 -28.95
N GLU A 36 28.12 26.61 -29.32
CA GLU A 36 29.37 26.57 -28.55
C GLU A 36 29.44 27.61 -27.40
N VAL A 37 29.96 27.15 -26.25
CA VAL A 37 30.99 27.71 -25.34
C VAL A 37 30.91 29.19 -24.88
N ASP A 38 30.87 29.42 -23.55
CA ASP A 38 31.97 30.15 -22.86
C ASP A 38 31.98 30.01 -21.33
N ASP A 39 33.19 29.81 -20.79
CA ASP A 39 33.54 29.72 -19.38
C ASP A 39 33.65 31.12 -18.73
N HIS A 40 33.17 31.30 -17.49
CA HIS A 40 33.82 32.18 -16.51
C HIS A 40 33.34 31.93 -15.06
N GLU A 41 34.32 31.82 -14.16
CA GLU A 41 34.22 31.66 -12.70
C GLU A 41 33.81 32.95 -11.95
N GLU A 42 33.49 32.74 -10.67
CA GLU A 42 33.69 33.59 -9.48
C GLU A 42 32.51 34.34 -8.80
N ASN A 43 32.24 33.85 -7.58
CA ASN A 43 32.15 34.55 -6.29
C ASN A 43 30.91 35.36 -5.85
N ALA A 44 30.34 34.84 -4.74
CA ALA A 44 30.01 35.50 -3.47
C ALA A 44 29.09 36.76 -3.45
N ALA A 45 27.99 36.65 -2.69
CA ALA A 45 27.80 37.31 -1.38
C ALA A 45 26.33 37.55 -1.00
N ASN A 46 26.03 37.23 0.25
CA ASN A 46 24.93 37.68 1.12
C ASN A 46 24.18 38.97 0.72
N LYS A 47 22.85 38.95 0.87
CA LYS A 47 22.15 39.91 1.77
C LYS A 47 20.69 39.54 2.05
N SER A 48 20.46 39.31 3.35
CA SER A 48 19.26 39.58 4.14
C SER A 48 18.26 40.59 3.59
N ARG A 49 16.96 40.31 3.75
CA ARG A 49 15.96 41.28 4.20
C ARG A 49 14.65 40.60 4.64
N GLU A 50 14.41 40.61 5.95
CA GLU A 50 13.08 40.55 6.56
C GLU A 50 12.35 41.89 6.37
N SER A 51 11.03 41.86 6.18
CA SER A 51 10.05 42.79 6.79
C SER A 51 8.60 42.41 6.42
N ASP A 52 7.91 41.74 7.33
CA ASP A 52 6.74 42.19 8.10
C ASP A 52 5.56 43.00 7.47
N PHE A 53 4.35 42.43 7.70
CA PHE A 53 3.00 43.01 7.97
C PHE A 53 2.39 43.97 6.90
N SER A 54 1.09 44.00 6.54
CA SER A 54 -0.16 43.40 7.03
C SER A 54 -1.34 43.78 6.11
N ASN A 55 -2.38 42.93 6.10
CA ASN A 55 -3.83 43.17 5.89
C ASN A 55 -4.36 44.24 4.91
N ALA A 56 -5.16 43.79 3.92
CA ALA A 56 -6.64 43.88 3.92
C ALA A 56 -7.20 44.00 2.49
N GLY A 57 -8.13 43.11 2.13
CA GLY A 57 -8.88 43.21 0.86
C GLY A 57 -9.82 42.04 0.65
N ARG A 58 -10.94 42.03 1.39
CA ARG A 58 -12.12 41.19 1.12
C ARG A 58 -12.65 41.50 -0.28
N LEU A 59 -12.80 40.47 -1.12
CA LEU A 59 -13.79 40.42 -2.19
C LEU A 59 -14.27 38.96 -2.32
N HIS A 60 -15.56 38.77 -2.07
CA HIS A 60 -16.30 37.54 -2.30
C HIS A 60 -16.28 37.21 -3.79
N ASP A 61 -15.98 35.98 -4.16
CA ASP A 61 -16.67 35.36 -5.29
C ASP A 61 -16.86 33.85 -5.08
N SER A 62 -18.02 33.42 -5.51
CA SER A 62 -18.71 32.20 -5.09
C SER A 62 -18.28 31.03 -5.95
N THR A 63 -17.75 29.95 -5.37
CA THR A 63 -17.74 28.64 -6.01
C THR A 63 -17.93 27.55 -4.97
N SER A 64 -18.86 26.66 -5.28
CA SER A 64 -19.49 25.65 -4.43
C SER A 64 -18.51 24.78 -3.63
N PHE A 65 -18.66 24.84 -2.31
CA PHE A 65 -18.17 23.85 -1.37
C PHE A 65 -18.67 22.46 -1.78
N ILE A 66 -17.75 21.57 -2.13
CA ILE A 66 -17.99 20.14 -1.95
C ILE A 66 -17.63 19.91 -0.48
N GLU A 67 -18.65 19.71 0.33
CA GLU A 67 -18.50 19.28 1.72
C GLU A 67 -17.74 17.94 1.69
N GLU A 68 -16.48 17.95 2.17
CA GLU A 68 -15.84 16.73 2.61
C GLU A 68 -16.53 16.31 3.90
N ASP A 69 -17.26 15.20 3.84
CA ASP A 69 -17.88 14.55 5.00
C ASP A 69 -16.80 14.22 6.04
N THR A 70 -16.55 15.14 6.97
CA THR A 70 -15.90 14.87 8.24
C THR A 70 -16.99 14.37 9.19
N ASP A 71 -17.26 13.06 9.15
CA ASP A 71 -18.30 12.43 9.96
C ASP A 71 -17.67 11.44 10.97
N ASP A 72 -18.25 11.42 12.17
CA ASP A 72 -17.76 10.79 13.41
C ASP A 72 -17.18 9.36 13.22
N SER A 73 -15.86 9.23 13.35
CA SER A 73 -15.14 7.99 13.00
C SER A 73 -15.19 6.87 14.04
N GLU A 74 -15.56 7.15 15.30
CA GLU A 74 -15.50 6.14 16.38
C GLU A 74 -16.74 5.23 16.44
N GLU A 75 -17.92 5.70 16.02
CA GLU A 75 -19.15 4.87 16.06
C GLU A 75 -19.21 3.82 14.95
N ASN A 76 -18.42 4.00 13.90
CA ASN A 76 -18.42 3.15 12.71
C ASN A 76 -17.43 1.96 12.80
N ILE A 77 -16.72 1.82 13.92
CA ILE A 77 -15.67 0.80 14.10
C ILE A 77 -15.92 0.04 15.40
N ARG A 78 -16.01 -1.28 15.32
CA ARG A 78 -16.06 -2.16 16.50
C ARG A 78 -14.99 -3.23 16.39
N VAL A 79 -14.28 -3.49 17.48
CA VAL A 79 -13.20 -4.48 17.53
C VAL A 79 -13.45 -5.46 18.67
N ILE A 80 -13.52 -6.74 18.35
CA ILE A 80 -13.46 -7.83 19.34
C ILE A 80 -12.05 -8.40 19.31
N TYR A 81 -11.38 -8.38 20.44
CA TYR A 81 -10.09 -9.01 20.61
C TYR A 81 -10.26 -10.46 21.11
N ILE A 82 -9.56 -11.40 20.48
CA ILE A 82 -9.58 -12.83 20.85
C ILE A 82 -8.15 -13.22 21.26
N PRO A 83 -7.78 -13.04 22.55
CA PRO A 83 -6.42 -13.29 23.05
C PRO A 83 -5.96 -14.72 22.81
N SER A 84 -6.87 -15.69 22.97
CA SER A 84 -6.57 -17.13 22.83
C SER A 84 -6.07 -17.52 21.44
N ARG A 85 -6.31 -16.67 20.43
CA ARG A 85 -5.95 -16.92 19.03
C ARG A 85 -5.07 -15.82 18.41
N LEU A 86 -4.63 -14.84 19.21
CA LEU A 86 -3.81 -13.71 18.74
C LEU A 86 -4.44 -13.01 17.52
N MET A 87 -5.75 -12.74 17.60
CA MET A 87 -6.52 -12.14 16.51
C MET A 87 -7.50 -11.08 16.99
N GLU A 88 -7.89 -10.20 16.08
CA GLU A 88 -8.93 -9.18 16.25
C GLU A 88 -9.97 -9.33 15.15
N VAL A 89 -11.25 -9.29 15.52
CA VAL A 89 -12.38 -9.24 14.58
C VAL A 89 -12.87 -7.79 14.53
N VAL A 90 -12.77 -7.17 13.36
CA VAL A 90 -13.07 -5.75 13.17
C VAL A 90 -14.30 -5.61 12.30
N SER A 91 -15.33 -4.98 12.83
CA SER A 91 -16.51 -4.53 12.08
C SER A 91 -16.34 -3.06 11.71
N LEU A 92 -16.54 -2.76 10.42
CA LEU A 92 -16.43 -1.43 9.82
C LEU A 92 -17.73 -1.10 9.10
N GLN A 93 -18.42 -0.06 9.55
CA GLN A 93 -19.59 0.47 8.86
C GLN A 93 -19.14 1.40 7.73
N HIS A 94 -19.49 1.07 6.47
CA HIS A 94 -19.08 1.92 5.35
C HIS A 94 -19.84 3.28 5.36
N PRO A 95 -19.13 4.43 5.25
CA PRO A 95 -17.69 4.58 5.07
C PRO A 95 -16.89 4.60 6.39
N ALA A 96 -15.93 3.70 6.51
CA ALA A 96 -14.96 3.67 7.61
C ALA A 96 -13.56 3.26 7.13
N SER A 97 -12.56 3.50 7.98
CA SER A 97 -11.18 3.08 7.76
C SER A 97 -10.43 2.88 9.08
N VAL A 98 -9.46 1.96 9.08
CA VAL A 98 -8.54 1.71 10.21
C VAL A 98 -7.11 1.64 9.70
N THR A 99 -6.14 1.95 10.55
CA THR A 99 -4.72 1.76 10.27
C THR A 99 -4.22 0.47 10.90
N LEU A 100 -3.39 -0.28 10.19
CA LEU A 100 -2.82 -1.54 10.69
C LEU A 100 -1.47 -1.30 11.35
N CYS A 101 -1.14 -2.08 12.38
CA CYS A 101 0.13 -2.04 13.09
C CYS A 101 0.77 -3.43 13.14
N GLY A 102 2.08 -3.51 12.87
CA GLY A 102 2.86 -4.75 12.88
C GLY A 102 2.76 -5.56 11.59
N TYR A 103 3.00 -6.87 11.71
CA TYR A 103 2.82 -7.84 10.62
C TYR A 103 1.50 -8.58 10.82
N VAL A 104 0.52 -8.23 10.01
CA VAL A 104 -0.87 -8.64 10.18
C VAL A 104 -1.37 -9.35 8.95
N LYS A 105 -1.96 -10.52 9.12
CA LYS A 105 -2.73 -11.17 8.07
C LYS A 105 -4.16 -10.64 8.14
N VAL A 106 -4.56 -9.94 7.08
CA VAL A 106 -5.89 -9.32 6.94
C VAL A 106 -6.75 -10.22 6.08
N THR A 107 -7.88 -10.68 6.60
CA THR A 107 -8.86 -11.48 5.86
C THR A 107 -10.17 -10.71 5.75
N ALA A 108 -10.63 -10.45 4.53
CA ALA A 108 -11.95 -9.83 4.30
C ALA A 108 -13.02 -10.91 4.38
N GLN A 109 -13.67 -11.05 5.53
CA GLN A 109 -14.63 -12.11 5.76
C GLN A 109 -16.02 -11.76 5.20
N LEU A 110 -16.44 -10.51 5.40
CA LEU A 110 -17.60 -9.90 4.75
C LEU A 110 -17.14 -8.55 4.22
N GLY A 111 -17.49 -8.16 2.99
CA GLY A 111 -17.02 -6.89 2.45
C GLY A 111 -15.93 -6.96 1.40
N GLN A 112 -15.60 -5.77 0.92
CA GLN A 112 -14.35 -5.52 0.22
C GLN A 112 -13.67 -4.31 0.84
N VAL A 113 -12.35 -4.35 0.88
CA VAL A 113 -11.53 -3.24 1.39
C VAL A 113 -10.42 -2.90 0.42
N SER A 114 -9.93 -1.66 0.52
CA SER A 114 -8.78 -1.17 -0.22
C SER A 114 -7.62 -0.93 0.73
N ILE A 115 -6.45 -1.48 0.41
CA ILE A 115 -5.20 -1.28 1.15
C ILE A 115 -4.16 -0.82 0.15
N LEU A 116 -3.70 0.43 0.26
CA LEU A 116 -2.67 1.01 -0.64
C LEU A 116 -2.95 0.74 -2.14
N GLY A 117 -4.19 0.88 -2.59
CA GLY A 117 -4.60 0.65 -3.99
C GLY A 117 -4.97 -0.80 -4.34
N HIS A 118 -4.59 -1.78 -3.52
CA HIS A 118 -5.00 -3.17 -3.68
C HIS A 118 -6.42 -3.38 -3.17
N ARG A 119 -7.27 -4.08 -3.94
CA ARG A 119 -8.65 -4.42 -3.55
C ARG A 119 -8.71 -5.84 -3.01
N LEU A 120 -8.83 -5.97 -1.69
CA LEU A 120 -9.04 -7.26 -1.03
C LEU A 120 -10.53 -7.64 -1.14
N LYS A 121 -10.80 -8.73 -1.87
CA LYS A 121 -12.14 -9.27 -2.08
C LYS A 121 -12.57 -10.16 -0.92
N GLU A 122 -13.88 -10.30 -0.75
CA GLU A 122 -14.49 -11.21 0.21
C GLU A 122 -13.92 -12.65 0.10
N GLY A 123 -13.67 -13.28 1.25
CA GLY A 123 -13.09 -14.61 1.38
C GLY A 123 -11.60 -14.69 1.07
N LYS A 124 -10.92 -13.57 0.77
CA LYS A 124 -9.47 -13.53 0.51
C LYS A 124 -8.72 -12.93 1.69
N SER A 125 -7.44 -13.31 1.80
CA SER A 125 -6.52 -12.81 2.81
C SER A 125 -5.24 -12.26 2.18
N VAL A 126 -4.62 -11.29 2.83
CA VAL A 126 -3.31 -10.75 2.45
C VAL A 126 -2.51 -10.39 3.69
N ASN A 127 -1.20 -10.59 3.63
CA ASN A 127 -0.30 -10.15 4.70
C ASN A 127 0.09 -8.68 4.47
N VAL A 128 0.02 -7.90 5.54
CA VAL A 128 0.35 -6.47 5.54
C VAL A 128 1.44 -6.25 6.57
N PHE A 129 2.52 -5.58 6.14
CA PHE A 129 3.59 -5.16 7.04
C PHE A 129 3.54 -3.66 7.22
N SER A 130 3.39 -3.24 8.47
CA SER A 130 3.09 -1.87 8.84
C SER A 130 3.87 -1.49 10.10
N THR A 131 4.81 -0.56 9.99
CA THR A 131 5.62 -0.10 11.14
C THR A 131 5.63 1.41 11.22
N GLU A 132 5.96 1.95 12.39
CA GLU A 132 6.12 3.39 12.58
C GLU A 132 7.14 3.99 11.61
N SER A 133 8.21 3.25 11.31
CA SER A 133 9.31 3.69 10.45
C SER A 133 8.96 3.75 8.95
N ILE A 134 8.04 2.91 8.48
CA ILE A 134 7.65 2.80 7.07
C ILE A 134 6.27 3.45 6.84
N GLY A 135 5.63 3.90 7.91
CA GLY A 135 4.28 4.44 7.93
C GLY A 135 3.22 3.35 8.01
N TRP A 136 2.09 3.66 8.62
CA TRP A 136 1.01 2.71 8.78
C TRP A 136 0.17 2.56 7.52
N ARG A 137 -0.29 1.34 7.28
CA ARG A 137 -1.15 1.00 6.14
C ARG A 137 -2.60 1.20 6.53
N LYS A 138 -3.27 2.12 5.85
CA LYS A 138 -4.71 2.30 5.96
C LYS A 138 -5.48 1.25 5.20
N VAL A 139 -6.48 0.70 5.85
CA VAL A 139 -7.53 -0.13 5.28
C VAL A 139 -8.79 0.72 5.19
N SER A 140 -9.23 1.00 3.97
CA SER A 140 -10.46 1.74 3.72
C SER A 140 -11.54 0.80 3.21
N THR A 141 -12.75 0.93 3.75
CA THR A 141 -13.93 0.23 3.24
C THR A 141 -14.22 0.60 1.79
N LEU A 142 -14.62 -0.37 0.97
CA LEU A 142 -15.13 -0.14 -0.37
C LEU A 142 -16.65 -0.34 -0.38
N LYS A 143 -17.36 0.50 -1.13
CA LYS A 143 -18.81 0.38 -1.29
C LYS A 143 -19.14 -0.99 -1.88
N SER A 144 -19.72 -1.85 -1.06
CA SER A 144 -20.17 -3.20 -1.42
C SER A 144 -21.51 -3.44 -0.73
N THR A 145 -22.49 -3.97 -1.47
CA THR A 145 -23.74 -4.44 -0.90
C THR A 145 -23.74 -5.97 -0.96
N HIS A 146 -23.71 -6.61 0.20
CA HIS A 146 -23.77 -8.08 0.26
C HIS A 146 -25.24 -8.50 0.17
N LYS A 147 -25.56 -9.42 -0.76
CA LYS A 147 -26.93 -9.91 -1.01
C LYS A 147 -27.28 -11.22 -0.26
N SER A 148 -26.28 -11.92 0.27
CA SER A 148 -26.34 -13.28 0.84
C SER A 148 -24.90 -13.61 1.23
N THR A 149 -24.48 -13.91 2.46
CA THR A 149 -24.93 -14.94 3.41
C THR A 149 -24.49 -14.48 4.82
N VAL A 150 -25.37 -13.81 5.56
CA VAL A 150 -25.12 -13.53 6.98
C VAL A 150 -25.07 -14.86 7.75
N GLU A 151 -25.92 -15.82 7.39
CA GLU A 151 -26.02 -17.13 8.05
C GLU A 151 -24.71 -17.95 8.06
N ALA A 152 -24.05 -18.12 6.90
CA ALA A 152 -22.78 -18.87 6.83
C ALA A 152 -21.62 -18.13 7.53
N PHE A 153 -21.72 -16.80 7.61
CA PHE A 153 -20.78 -15.98 8.35
C PHE A 153 -21.01 -16.09 9.85
N ASP A 154 -22.26 -16.11 10.29
CA ASP A 154 -22.67 -16.28 11.69
C ASP A 154 -22.15 -17.61 12.23
N GLU A 155 -22.30 -18.72 11.51
CA GLU A 155 -21.75 -20.02 11.96
C GLU A 155 -20.22 -19.96 12.15
N LYS A 156 -19.51 -19.33 11.20
CA LYS A 156 -18.05 -19.21 11.27
C LYS A 156 -17.62 -18.27 12.39
N LEU A 157 -18.31 -17.15 12.59
CA LEU A 157 -18.04 -16.20 13.68
C LEU A 157 -18.34 -16.82 15.03
N GLN A 158 -19.49 -17.48 15.18
CA GLN A 158 -19.84 -18.18 16.40
C GLN A 158 -18.76 -19.20 16.76
N TRP A 159 -18.25 -19.96 15.78
CA TRP A 159 -17.13 -20.87 16.00
C TRP A 159 -15.82 -20.15 16.37
N LEU A 160 -15.53 -18.99 15.77
CA LEU A 160 -14.35 -18.19 16.11
C LEU A 160 -14.44 -17.64 17.55
N LEU A 161 -15.65 -17.32 18.00
CA LEU A 161 -15.97 -16.64 19.25
C LEU A 161 -16.48 -17.57 20.36
N LEU A 162 -16.39 -18.91 20.18
CA LEU A 162 -16.91 -19.94 21.11
C LEU A 162 -16.49 -19.79 22.59
N ASN A 163 -15.39 -19.09 22.86
CA ASN A 163 -14.83 -18.92 24.21
C ASN A 163 -14.97 -17.49 24.74
N GLU A 164 -15.58 -16.58 23.97
CA GLU A 164 -15.76 -15.17 24.34
C GLU A 164 -17.12 -14.96 25.03
N GLU A 165 -17.29 -13.81 25.69
CA GLU A 165 -18.55 -13.51 26.38
C GLU A 165 -19.72 -13.41 25.39
N GLU A 166 -20.74 -14.26 25.57
CA GLU A 166 -21.90 -14.39 24.67
C GLU A 166 -22.61 -13.05 24.44
N LYS A 167 -22.59 -12.16 25.43
CA LYS A 167 -23.20 -10.83 25.35
C LYS A 167 -22.49 -9.92 24.35
N ASP A 168 -21.16 -9.86 24.38
CA ASP A 168 -20.35 -9.01 23.50
C ASP A 168 -20.41 -9.51 22.05
N VAL A 169 -20.44 -10.84 21.89
CA VAL A 169 -20.61 -11.49 20.60
C VAL A 169 -21.99 -11.18 20.02
N GLN A 170 -23.06 -11.32 20.80
CA GLN A 170 -24.41 -11.04 20.32
C GLN A 170 -24.59 -9.56 19.98
N GLU A 171 -24.06 -8.65 20.81
CA GLU A 171 -24.08 -7.23 20.50
C GLU A 171 -23.34 -6.93 19.19
N PHE A 172 -22.17 -7.54 18.97
CA PHE A 172 -21.44 -7.38 17.71
C PHE A 172 -22.24 -7.90 16.51
N LEU A 173 -22.89 -9.06 16.64
CA LEU A 173 -23.68 -9.65 15.58
C LEU A 173 -24.91 -8.81 15.22
N ASP A 174 -25.60 -8.28 16.23
CA ASP A 174 -26.79 -7.44 16.06
C ASP A 174 -26.49 -6.14 15.29
N ASN A 175 -25.22 -5.69 15.29
CA ASN A 175 -24.77 -4.50 14.59
C ASN A 175 -24.31 -4.76 13.14
N ILE A 176 -24.34 -6.00 12.67
CA ILE A 176 -24.01 -6.31 11.27
C ILE A 176 -25.20 -5.95 10.38
N GLY A 177 -25.02 -4.92 9.58
CA GLY A 177 -25.99 -4.45 8.59
C GLY A 177 -25.54 -4.67 7.14
N SER A 178 -26.35 -4.14 6.21
CA SER A 178 -26.12 -4.27 4.75
C SER A 178 -24.89 -3.53 4.21
N ARG A 179 -24.30 -2.64 5.01
CA ARG A 179 -23.11 -1.83 4.69
C ARG A 179 -21.93 -2.13 5.60
N THR A 180 -22.04 -3.16 6.43
CA THR A 180 -21.00 -3.57 7.36
C THR A 180 -20.00 -4.46 6.63
N ILE A 181 -18.72 -4.22 6.91
CA ILE A 181 -17.59 -4.98 6.40
C ILE A 181 -16.91 -5.58 7.62
N VAL A 182 -16.66 -6.89 7.61
CA VAL A 182 -15.99 -7.57 8.71
C VAL A 182 -14.66 -8.14 8.26
N LEU A 183 -13.62 -7.75 9.00
CA LEU A 183 -12.25 -8.18 8.81
C LEU A 183 -11.84 -9.08 9.97
N ILE A 184 -11.05 -10.12 9.66
CA ILE A 184 -10.31 -10.88 10.66
C ILE A 184 -8.85 -10.50 10.51
N LEU A 185 -8.27 -9.98 11.58
CA LEU A 185 -6.86 -9.59 11.69
C LEU A 185 -6.14 -10.63 12.54
N GLU A 186 -5.17 -11.32 11.98
CA GLU A 186 -4.36 -12.30 12.71
C GLU A 186 -2.93 -11.79 12.82
N LYS A 187 -2.30 -11.91 14.00
CA LYS A 187 -0.87 -11.63 14.13
C LYS A 187 -0.09 -12.67 13.32
N ALA A 188 0.57 -12.21 12.25
CA ALA A 188 1.36 -13.08 11.40
C ALA A 188 2.79 -13.20 11.93
N LEU A 189 3.39 -14.38 11.77
CA LEU A 189 4.81 -14.57 12.03
C LEU A 189 5.62 -13.92 10.93
N LEU A 190 6.60 -13.10 11.30
CA LEU A 190 7.54 -12.53 10.34
C LEU A 190 8.24 -13.63 9.52
N PRO A 191 8.63 -13.37 8.27
CA PRO A 191 9.56 -14.25 7.55
C PRO A 191 10.81 -14.54 8.37
N LEU A 192 11.41 -15.72 8.19
CA LEU A 192 12.55 -16.19 9.02
C LEU A 192 13.72 -15.18 9.04
N SER A 193 14.02 -14.55 7.91
CA SER A 193 15.05 -13.51 7.80
C SER A 193 14.77 -12.31 8.71
N LEU A 194 13.50 -11.92 8.85
CA LEU A 194 13.09 -10.86 9.75
C LEU A 194 12.97 -11.31 11.20
N GLN A 195 12.60 -12.56 11.48
CA GLN A 195 12.66 -13.08 12.86
C GLN A 195 14.09 -13.07 13.40
N LEU A 196 15.07 -13.42 12.54
CA LEU A 196 16.48 -13.33 12.88
C LEU A 196 16.86 -11.87 13.19
N LEU A 197 16.45 -10.94 12.31
CA LEU A 197 16.72 -9.53 12.52
C LEU A 197 16.01 -8.98 13.77
N GLU A 198 14.81 -9.44 14.09
CA GLU A 198 14.07 -9.09 15.30
C GLU A 198 14.83 -9.56 16.55
N LEU A 199 15.39 -10.78 16.51
CA LEU A 199 16.15 -11.37 17.61
C LEU A 199 17.47 -10.63 17.87
N TYR A 200 18.22 -10.30 16.81
CA TYR A 200 19.57 -9.74 16.93
C TYR A 200 19.62 -8.21 16.86
N SER A 201 18.62 -7.58 16.25
CA SER A 201 18.47 -6.13 16.13
C SER A 201 17.00 -5.70 16.22
N PRO A 202 16.37 -5.80 17.41
CA PRO A 202 14.97 -5.42 17.60
C PRO A 202 14.67 -3.98 17.17
N LYS A 203 15.67 -3.08 17.24
CA LYS A 203 15.57 -1.68 16.81
C LYS A 203 15.55 -1.50 15.28
N ALA A 204 15.93 -2.51 14.51
CA ALA A 204 15.82 -2.46 13.04
C ALA A 204 14.38 -2.72 12.60
N ILE A 205 13.64 -3.52 13.37
CA ILE A 205 12.22 -3.80 13.17
C ILE A 205 11.47 -3.04 14.27
N LEU A 206 11.42 -1.71 14.15
CA LEU A 206 10.64 -0.85 15.06
C LEU A 206 9.14 -1.09 14.90
N ILE A 207 8.66 -2.22 15.41
CA ILE A 207 7.27 -2.44 15.79
C ILE A 207 7.18 -1.88 17.22
N LYS A 208 7.15 -0.54 17.35
CA LYS A 208 6.83 0.06 18.65
C LYS A 208 5.35 -0.17 18.90
N ASN A 209 5.03 -1.20 19.66
CA ASN A 209 3.72 -1.34 20.29
C ASN A 209 3.59 -0.26 21.37
N SER A 210 3.17 0.94 20.96
CA SER A 210 2.81 2.10 21.80
C SER A 210 3.92 2.68 22.71
N PRO A 211 4.04 4.02 22.83
CA PRO A 211 4.89 4.65 23.85
C PRO A 211 4.40 4.43 25.29
N HIS A 212 3.20 3.88 25.51
CA HIS A 212 2.69 3.61 26.87
C HIS A 212 3.40 2.46 27.59
N ASN A 213 4.15 1.62 26.89
CA ASN A 213 4.80 0.43 27.48
C ASN A 213 6.34 0.51 27.56
N ALA A 214 6.95 1.62 27.16
CA ALA A 214 8.42 1.75 27.19
C ALA A 214 8.96 2.24 28.55
N GLU A 215 8.14 2.91 29.37
CA GLU A 215 8.56 3.46 30.67
C GLU A 215 7.89 2.79 31.88
N GLN A 216 6.92 1.90 31.68
CA GLN A 216 6.42 1.04 32.74
C GLN A 216 7.17 -0.28 32.70
N ILE A 217 8.16 -0.41 33.58
CA ILE A 217 8.47 -1.72 34.19
C ILE A 217 7.16 -2.14 34.85
N VAL A 218 6.31 -2.85 34.11
CA VAL A 218 5.05 -3.37 34.62
C VAL A 218 5.40 -4.28 35.79
N ASN A 219 4.99 -3.88 36.99
CA ASN A 219 4.94 -4.80 38.12
C ASN A 219 4.17 -6.03 37.64
N VAL A 220 4.83 -7.19 37.65
CA VAL A 220 4.40 -8.49 37.08
C VAL A 220 3.12 -9.06 37.75
N THR A 221 2.34 -8.23 38.42
CA THR A 221 1.16 -8.63 39.21
C THR A 221 -0.17 -8.41 38.50
N ASP A 222 -0.24 -7.63 37.41
CA ASP A 222 -1.45 -7.51 36.59
C ASP A 222 -1.31 -8.33 35.30
N CYS A 223 -1.79 -9.56 35.36
CA CYS A 223 -1.93 -10.46 34.21
C CYS A 223 -3.28 -10.22 33.49
N SER A 224 -3.64 -8.98 33.20
CA SER A 224 -4.74 -8.74 32.25
C SER A 224 -4.18 -8.92 30.82
N PRO A 225 -4.87 -9.66 29.94
CA PRO A 225 -4.42 -9.80 28.56
C PRO A 225 -4.45 -8.41 27.90
N GLN A 226 -3.27 -7.85 27.61
CA GLN A 226 -3.17 -6.60 26.87
C GLN A 226 -3.69 -6.81 25.44
N PRO A 227 -4.42 -5.85 24.87
CA PRO A 227 -4.90 -5.92 23.49
C PRO A 227 -3.72 -6.06 22.53
N LEU A 228 -3.91 -6.86 21.48
CA LEU A 228 -2.87 -7.10 20.47
C LEU A 228 -2.51 -5.84 19.68
N ASP A 229 -3.46 -4.90 19.55
CA ASP A 229 -3.32 -3.59 18.91
C ASP A 229 -2.90 -3.74 17.44
N LEU A 230 -3.54 -4.68 16.72
CA LEU A 230 -3.28 -4.93 15.29
C LEU A 230 -3.86 -3.83 14.41
N CYS A 231 -4.89 -3.13 14.89
CA CYS A 231 -5.48 -1.98 14.22
C CYS A 231 -5.76 -0.82 15.16
N ARG A 232 -5.72 0.40 14.61
CA ARG A 232 -5.98 1.65 15.32
C ARG A 232 -6.90 2.54 14.53
N ASN A 233 -7.64 3.38 15.26
CA ASN A 233 -8.31 4.55 14.71
C ASN A 233 -7.39 5.79 14.80
N GLU A 234 -6.11 5.62 14.47
CA GLU A 234 -5.12 6.70 14.48
C GLU A 234 -4.69 7.02 13.05
N THR A 235 -4.65 8.32 12.72
CA THR A 235 -4.13 8.82 11.45
C THR A 235 -2.64 9.14 11.49
N LYS A 236 -2.04 9.09 12.69
CA LYS A 236 -0.62 9.41 12.88
C LYS A 236 0.25 8.42 12.08
N ASN A 237 1.26 8.92 11.38
CA ASN A 237 2.17 8.12 10.55
C ASN A 237 1.51 7.29 9.43
N GLU A 238 0.25 7.56 9.05
CA GLU A 238 -0.39 6.91 7.91
C GLU A 238 0.35 7.24 6.59
N ILE A 239 0.49 6.25 5.70
CA ILE A 239 0.82 6.56 4.29
C ILE A 239 -0.39 7.21 3.62
N ILE A 240 -0.28 8.50 3.33
CA ILE A 240 -1.32 9.27 2.66
C ILE A 240 -1.21 9.12 1.14
N ILE A 241 -2.29 8.67 0.51
CA ILE A 241 -2.46 8.69 -0.94
C ILE A 241 -3.38 9.86 -1.31
N ASN A 242 -2.76 10.94 -1.79
CA ASN A 242 -3.46 12.14 -2.26
C ASN A 242 -4.33 11.89 -3.51
N SER A 243 -5.10 12.91 -3.90
CA SER A 243 -5.93 12.92 -5.12
C SER A 243 -5.13 12.65 -6.39
N ASP A 244 -3.92 13.22 -6.49
CA ASP A 244 -3.12 13.19 -7.71
C ASP A 244 -2.62 11.76 -8.00
N HIS A 245 -2.16 11.05 -6.97
CA HIS A 245 -1.81 9.62 -7.10
C HIS A 245 -3.01 8.80 -7.61
N LYS A 246 -4.23 9.10 -7.12
CA LYS A 246 -5.46 8.41 -7.55
C LYS A 246 -5.81 8.74 -9.01
N LEU A 247 -5.63 10.00 -9.43
CA LEU A 247 -5.87 10.44 -10.79
C LEU A 247 -4.90 9.79 -11.77
N ILE A 248 -3.60 9.83 -11.47
CA ILE A 248 -2.55 9.18 -12.28
C ILE A 248 -2.81 7.68 -12.38
N ALA A 249 -3.16 7.03 -11.27
CA ALA A 249 -3.49 5.60 -11.29
C ALA A 249 -4.71 5.29 -12.16
N LYS A 250 -5.73 6.16 -12.16
CA LYS A 250 -6.89 6.00 -13.03
C LYS A 250 -6.49 6.08 -14.50
N GLU A 251 -5.73 7.10 -14.89
CA GLU A 251 -5.25 7.28 -16.27
C GLU A 251 -4.40 6.10 -16.75
N VAL A 252 -3.47 5.64 -15.89
CA VAL A 252 -2.63 4.45 -16.17
C VAL A 252 -3.49 3.21 -16.40
N ILE A 253 -4.49 2.97 -15.55
CA ILE A 253 -5.36 1.80 -15.69
C ILE A 253 -6.20 1.90 -16.96
N GLU A 254 -6.70 3.07 -17.31
CA GLU A 254 -7.43 3.29 -18.56
C GLU A 254 -6.55 2.99 -19.77
N ALA A 255 -5.32 3.50 -19.82
CA ALA A 255 -4.37 3.19 -20.90
C ALA A 255 -4.09 1.69 -21.02
N ILE A 256 -3.92 0.99 -19.90
CA ILE A 256 -3.74 -0.46 -19.88
C ILE A 256 -4.97 -1.18 -20.44
N LEU A 257 -6.18 -0.80 -20.01
CA LEU A 257 -7.42 -1.44 -20.48
C LEU A 257 -7.66 -1.20 -21.98
N THR A 258 -7.32 -0.02 -22.49
CA THR A 258 -7.39 0.28 -23.94
C THR A 258 -6.44 -0.61 -24.74
N SER A 259 -5.16 -0.70 -24.34
CA SER A 259 -4.18 -1.56 -25.03
C SER A 259 -4.57 -3.05 -25.08
N VAL A 260 -5.30 -3.53 -24.05
CA VAL A 260 -5.80 -4.91 -24.00
C VAL A 260 -7.00 -5.08 -24.94
N SER A 261 -7.87 -4.07 -25.05
CA SER A 261 -9.07 -4.12 -25.89
C SER A 261 -8.74 -4.08 -27.37
N ASP A 262 -7.71 -3.30 -27.74
CA ASP A 262 -7.28 -3.15 -29.13
C ASP A 262 -6.43 -4.33 -29.64
N ASN A 263 -6.31 -5.41 -28.84
CA ASN A 263 -5.44 -6.56 -29.09
C ASN A 263 -4.00 -6.15 -29.45
N GLU A 264 -3.54 -5.02 -28.93
CA GLU A 264 -2.17 -4.57 -29.16
C GLU A 264 -1.21 -5.58 -28.54
N THR A 265 -0.18 -5.92 -29.29
CA THR A 265 0.93 -6.75 -28.81
C THR A 265 1.79 -5.99 -27.82
N HIS A 266 1.76 -4.65 -27.86
CA HIS A 266 2.50 -3.78 -26.97
C HIS A 266 1.69 -3.45 -25.71
N ARG A 267 2.32 -3.65 -24.55
CA ARG A 267 1.79 -3.25 -23.25
C ARG A 267 2.37 -1.89 -22.87
N PRO A 268 1.61 -1.01 -22.19
CA PRO A 268 2.12 0.28 -21.75
C PRO A 268 3.37 0.14 -20.89
N ARG A 269 4.36 1.00 -21.14
CA ARG A 269 5.57 1.15 -20.32
C ARG A 269 5.48 2.49 -19.61
N ILE A 270 5.59 2.48 -18.29
CA ILE A 270 5.36 3.65 -17.45
C ILE A 270 6.67 3.99 -16.74
N LEU A 271 7.17 5.20 -16.96
CA LEU A 271 8.34 5.74 -16.29
C LEU A 271 7.90 6.74 -15.22
N VAL A 272 8.23 6.47 -13.96
CA VAL A 272 8.03 7.42 -12.86
C VAL A 272 9.38 8.05 -12.52
N TYR A 273 9.51 9.35 -12.74
CA TYR A 273 10.71 10.12 -12.44
C TYR A 273 10.37 11.40 -11.67
N GLY A 274 11.38 12.01 -11.04
CA GLY A 274 11.19 13.21 -10.21
C GLY A 274 12.22 13.32 -9.08
N PRO A 275 12.19 14.40 -8.29
CA PRO A 275 13.20 14.69 -7.28
C PRO A 275 13.25 13.61 -6.18
N GLN A 276 14.40 13.49 -5.52
CA GLN A 276 14.55 12.63 -4.35
C GLN A 276 13.51 13.03 -3.28
N ARG A 277 12.92 12.04 -2.60
CA ARG A 277 11.85 12.23 -1.59
C ARG A 277 10.54 12.82 -2.14
N GLY A 278 10.34 12.90 -3.46
CA GLY A 278 9.08 13.35 -4.08
C GLY A 278 7.93 12.34 -4.07
N GLY A 279 7.97 11.29 -3.23
CA GLY A 279 6.88 10.30 -3.14
C GLY A 279 6.83 9.23 -4.25
N LYS A 280 7.82 9.18 -5.14
CA LYS A 280 7.88 8.24 -6.28
C LYS A 280 7.64 6.78 -5.89
N SER A 281 8.35 6.28 -4.87
CA SER A 281 8.18 4.93 -4.33
C SER A 281 6.75 4.65 -3.88
N THR A 282 6.10 5.63 -3.22
CA THR A 282 4.72 5.50 -2.77
C THR A 282 3.76 5.43 -3.96
N LEU A 283 3.94 6.31 -4.95
CA LEU A 283 3.18 6.27 -6.20
C LEU A 283 3.37 4.93 -6.94
N LEU A 284 4.61 4.46 -7.08
CA LEU A 284 4.93 3.19 -7.73
C LEU A 284 4.23 2.01 -7.05
N ARG A 285 4.32 1.90 -5.72
CA ARG A 285 3.60 0.85 -4.98
C ARG A 285 2.10 0.94 -5.16
N TYR A 286 1.54 2.15 -5.10
CA TYR A 286 0.12 2.38 -5.34
C TYR A 286 -0.31 1.98 -6.76
N LEU A 287 0.47 2.33 -7.79
CA LEU A 287 0.23 1.96 -9.19
C LEU A 287 0.29 0.46 -9.41
N ILE A 288 1.32 -0.20 -8.88
CA ILE A 288 1.50 -1.65 -8.97
C ILE A 288 0.31 -2.37 -8.33
N ASN A 289 -0.03 -1.99 -7.09
CA ASN A 289 -1.17 -2.57 -6.36
C ASN A 289 -2.50 -2.35 -7.09
N THR A 290 -2.69 -1.16 -7.65
CA THR A 290 -3.89 -0.83 -8.41
C THR A 290 -3.98 -1.64 -9.70
N THR A 291 -2.84 -1.80 -10.40
CA THR A 291 -2.72 -2.56 -11.66
C THR A 291 -2.96 -4.05 -11.47
N LEU A 292 -2.45 -4.63 -10.37
CA LEU A 292 -2.68 -6.04 -10.02
C LEU A 292 -4.14 -6.38 -9.74
N ASN A 293 -5.03 -5.39 -9.55
CA ASN A 293 -6.47 -5.64 -9.49
C ASN A 293 -7.06 -6.01 -10.86
N LYS A 294 -6.36 -5.70 -11.95
CA LYS A 294 -6.80 -5.89 -13.35
C LYS A 294 -5.90 -6.85 -14.12
N CYS A 295 -4.61 -6.88 -13.80
CA CYS A 295 -3.59 -7.67 -14.48
C CYS A 295 -3.06 -8.78 -13.55
N LYS A 296 -2.62 -9.90 -14.13
CA LYS A 296 -2.04 -11.02 -13.37
C LYS A 296 -0.63 -10.74 -12.85
N ALA A 297 0.10 -9.84 -13.50
CA ALA A 297 1.46 -9.49 -13.15
C ALA A 297 1.81 -8.09 -13.64
N VAL A 298 2.80 -7.47 -12.99
CA VAL A 298 3.46 -6.24 -13.40
C VAL A 298 4.97 -6.51 -13.44
N TYR A 299 5.64 -6.08 -14.51
CA TYR A 299 7.11 -6.10 -14.57
C TYR A 299 7.63 -4.75 -14.11
N PHE A 300 8.43 -4.75 -13.04
CA PHE A 300 9.03 -3.56 -12.46
C PHE A 300 10.53 -3.54 -12.77
N LEU A 301 10.96 -2.52 -13.49
CA LEU A 301 12.37 -2.26 -13.75
C LEU A 301 12.88 -1.24 -12.73
N ASP A 302 13.72 -1.68 -11.81
CA ASP A 302 14.41 -0.82 -10.85
C ASP A 302 15.71 -0.30 -11.46
N THR A 303 15.78 1.01 -11.68
CA THR A 303 16.95 1.70 -12.25
C THR A 303 17.61 2.66 -11.27
N ASP A 304 17.19 2.70 -10.00
CA ASP A 304 17.79 3.55 -8.96
C ASP A 304 18.64 2.69 -8.00
N PRO A 305 19.96 2.54 -8.27
CA PRO A 305 20.82 1.72 -7.42
C PRO A 305 21.01 2.31 -6.01
N GLY A 306 20.67 3.58 -5.77
CA GLY A 306 20.83 4.22 -4.47
C GLY A 306 19.64 3.98 -3.52
N GLN A 307 18.45 3.77 -4.08
CA GLN A 307 17.22 3.55 -3.32
C GLN A 307 16.35 2.48 -3.99
N THR A 308 16.88 1.25 -4.03
CA THR A 308 16.22 0.08 -4.61
C THR A 308 14.99 -0.35 -3.80
N GLU A 309 13.97 -0.89 -4.48
CA GLU A 309 12.74 -1.39 -3.82
C GLU A 309 12.82 -2.89 -3.48
N PHE A 310 13.48 -3.69 -4.33
CA PHE A 310 13.42 -5.15 -4.26
C PHE A 310 14.78 -5.84 -4.10
N THR A 311 15.87 -5.12 -4.37
CA THR A 311 17.23 -5.66 -4.33
C THR A 311 18.09 -4.88 -3.34
N PRO A 312 19.24 -5.42 -2.91
CA PRO A 312 20.25 -4.61 -2.24
C PRO A 312 20.67 -3.40 -3.10
N PRO A 313 21.16 -2.30 -2.48
CA PRO A 313 21.71 -1.16 -3.21
C PRO A 313 22.83 -1.57 -4.18
N GLY A 314 22.96 -0.82 -5.28
CA GLY A 314 23.98 -1.08 -6.32
C GLY A 314 23.53 -2.02 -7.44
N VAL A 315 22.24 -2.39 -7.49
CA VAL A 315 21.70 -3.35 -8.45
C VAL A 315 20.61 -2.71 -9.31
N VAL A 316 20.66 -2.97 -10.62
CA VAL A 316 19.55 -2.75 -11.55
C VAL A 316 18.82 -4.08 -11.72
N SER A 317 17.50 -4.10 -11.60
CA SER A 317 16.75 -5.35 -11.61
C SER A 317 15.42 -5.25 -12.36
N LEU A 318 15.01 -6.36 -12.98
CA LEU A 318 13.67 -6.51 -13.55
C LEU A 318 12.92 -7.57 -12.74
N THR A 319 11.94 -7.14 -11.97
CA THR A 319 11.16 -8.01 -11.07
C THR A 319 9.75 -8.23 -11.61
N LYS A 320 9.34 -9.50 -11.73
CA LYS A 320 7.96 -9.86 -12.05
C LYS A 320 7.14 -9.93 -10.76
N ILE A 321 6.23 -8.98 -10.58
CA ILE A 321 5.38 -8.84 -9.41
C ILE A 321 4.03 -9.45 -9.71
N THR A 322 3.59 -10.41 -8.90
CA THR A 322 2.27 -11.08 -9.02
C THR A 322 1.38 -10.87 -7.80
N GLU A 323 1.93 -10.29 -6.73
CA GLU A 323 1.25 -10.06 -5.46
C GLU A 323 1.35 -8.58 -5.06
N PRO A 324 0.34 -8.04 -4.35
CA PRO A 324 0.34 -6.64 -3.96
C PRO A 324 1.46 -6.33 -2.95
N LEU A 325 2.10 -5.18 -3.13
CA LEU A 325 3.16 -4.63 -2.31
C LEU A 325 2.56 -3.98 -1.05
N LEU A 326 2.16 -4.81 -0.09
CA LEU A 326 1.60 -4.37 1.20
C LEU A 326 2.61 -4.48 2.36
N GLY A 327 3.88 -4.73 2.04
CA GLY A 327 4.99 -4.74 2.97
C GLY A 327 6.32 -4.63 2.22
N SER A 328 7.33 -4.01 2.85
CA SER A 328 8.63 -3.75 2.22
C SER A 328 9.52 -4.98 2.06
N PHE A 329 9.16 -6.11 2.66
CA PHE A 329 10.04 -7.26 2.84
C PHE A 329 9.66 -8.50 2.03
N GLN A 330 8.60 -8.43 1.22
CA GLN A 330 8.08 -9.60 0.50
C GLN A 330 9.05 -10.13 -0.58
N TYR A 331 10.13 -9.39 -0.85
CA TYR A 331 11.12 -9.70 -1.89
C TYR A 331 12.56 -9.73 -1.39
N LEU A 332 12.78 -9.60 -0.07
CA LEU A 332 14.10 -9.81 0.56
C LEU A 332 14.28 -11.31 0.82
N ILE A 333 14.52 -12.07 -0.25
CA ILE A 333 14.99 -13.47 -0.20
C ILE A 333 16.26 -13.56 -1.01
#